data_AF-A0AAE2BLX2-F1
#
_entry.id   AF-A0AAE2BLX2-F1
#
_cell.length_a   1.000
_cell.length_b   1.000
_cell.length_c   1.000
_cell.angle_alpha   90.00
_cell.angle_beta   90.00
_cell.angle_gamma   90.00
#
_symmetry.space_group_name_H-M   'P 1'
#
loop_
_entity.id
_entity.type
_entity.pdbx_description
1 polymer ?
#
loop_
_entity_poly.entity_id
_entity_poly.type
_entity_poly.pdbx_seq_one_letter_code
_entity_poly.pdbx_strand_id
1 'polypeptide(L)'
;MFDAQMTGFLEGCRPIIGLDACFLKGPFGGQLMAAIGRDGNNQMFPLAMAVVECECKESWTWFLDMLLSAFGNADLMRCTFISDRQKGLIDSFQAVMLYTEHRFCVRHLYANFKLKFKNKALKDLMWVAASAYLEDGFNQKMNEIKAISDEACEWLKKIPPQQWCKFPMSTRPKCDMLSNNLC
;
A
#
# COMPACT_ATOMS: atom_id res chain seq x y z
N MET A 1 -4.77 20.33 9.53
CA MET A 1 -4.56 19.09 10.29
C MET A 1 -4.27 19.46 11.74
N PHE A 2 -4.65 18.65 12.73
CA PHE A 2 -4.41 18.99 14.14
C PHE A 2 -2.96 18.67 14.55
N ASP A 3 -2.26 19.63 15.16
CA ASP A 3 -0.85 19.47 15.59
C ASP A 3 -0.62 18.23 16.44
N ALA A 4 -1.53 17.95 17.38
CA ALA A 4 -1.45 16.76 18.23
C ALA A 4 -1.43 15.43 17.44
N GLN A 5 -2.17 15.34 16.33
CA GLN A 5 -2.13 14.13 15.47
C GLN A 5 -0.81 14.03 14.70
N MET A 6 -0.28 15.17 14.24
CA MET A 6 0.98 15.19 13.50
C MET A 6 2.13 14.75 14.39
N THR A 7 2.27 15.39 15.56
CA THR A 7 3.28 15.03 16.57
C THR A 7 3.11 13.60 17.04
N GLY A 8 1.88 13.16 17.34
CA GLY A 8 1.60 11.80 17.78
C GLY A 8 2.02 10.73 16.77
N PHE A 9 1.85 10.99 15.47
CA PHE A 9 2.34 10.09 14.44
C PHE A 9 3.87 10.11 14.33
N LEU A 10 4.48 11.29 14.21
CA LEU A 10 5.92 11.43 14.00
C LEU A 10 6.76 10.88 15.16
N GLU A 11 6.28 11.03 16.40
CA GLU A 11 7.03 10.64 17.59
C GLU A 11 6.67 9.24 18.12
N GLY A 12 5.43 8.78 17.90
CA GLY A 12 4.90 7.59 18.55
C GLY A 12 4.44 6.46 17.62
N CYS A 13 4.21 6.74 16.34
CA CYS A 13 3.70 5.76 15.39
C CYS A 13 4.82 5.09 14.59
N ARG A 14 4.46 3.97 13.98
CA ARG A 14 5.31 3.26 13.01
C ARG A 14 5.36 4.09 11.72
N PRO A 15 6.52 4.19 11.04
CA PRO A 15 6.66 5.00 9.83
C PRO A 15 6.08 4.25 8.61
N ILE A 16 4.77 3.99 8.67
CA ILE A 16 3.98 3.32 7.65
C ILE A 16 2.64 4.03 7.49
N ILE A 17 2.26 4.30 6.24
CA ILE A 17 1.03 5.02 5.90
C ILE A 17 0.25 4.19 4.87
N GLY A 18 -0.96 3.81 5.23
CA GLY A 18 -1.94 3.24 4.32
C GLY A 18 -2.72 4.34 3.60
N LEU A 19 -2.86 4.22 2.28
CA LEU A 19 -3.69 5.08 1.44
C LEU A 19 -4.80 4.25 0.80
N ASP A 20 -6.01 4.77 0.81
CA ASP A 20 -7.15 4.17 0.11
C ASP A 20 -8.19 5.24 -0.21
N ALA A 21 -9.07 4.91 -1.15
CA ALA A 21 -10.23 5.71 -1.47
C ALA A 21 -11.47 4.83 -1.56
N CYS A 22 -12.62 5.36 -1.17
CA CYS A 22 -13.89 4.66 -1.32
C CYS A 22 -14.98 5.57 -1.92
N PHE A 23 -15.89 4.96 -2.68
CA PHE A 23 -17.01 5.67 -3.28
C PHE A 23 -18.01 6.11 -2.21
N LEU A 24 -18.39 7.39 -2.25
CA LEU A 24 -19.46 7.91 -1.42
C LEU A 24 -20.82 7.61 -2.04
N LYS A 25 -21.70 7.00 -1.25
CA LYS A 25 -23.09 6.74 -1.65
C LYS A 25 -23.97 7.87 -1.12
N GLY A 26 -24.21 8.87 -1.96
CA GLY A 26 -25.03 10.02 -1.66
C GLY A 26 -25.43 10.78 -2.92
N PRO A 27 -26.32 11.79 -2.81
CA PRO A 27 -26.85 12.52 -3.97
C PRO A 27 -25.77 13.23 -4.79
N PHE A 28 -24.62 13.55 -4.17
CA PHE A 28 -23.51 14.26 -4.80
C PHE A 28 -22.38 13.33 -5.27
N GLY A 29 -22.44 12.03 -4.98
CA GLY A 29 -21.38 11.09 -5.30
C GLY A 29 -20.02 11.47 -4.70
N GLY A 30 -18.96 11.31 -5.49
CA GLY A 30 -17.58 11.58 -5.09
C GLY A 30 -16.90 10.41 -4.41
N GLN A 31 -15.72 10.70 -3.87
CA GLN A 31 -14.87 9.71 -3.21
C GLN A 31 -14.25 10.26 -1.94
N LEU A 32 -14.16 9.39 -0.94
CA LEU A 32 -13.46 9.66 0.30
C LEU A 32 -12.05 9.07 0.21
N MET A 33 -11.05 9.92 0.12
CA MET A 33 -9.63 9.55 0.24
C MET A 33 -9.22 9.59 1.70
N ALA A 34 -8.38 8.64 2.12
CA ALA A 34 -7.89 8.59 3.49
C ALA A 34 -6.42 8.15 3.56
N ALA A 35 -5.70 8.73 4.52
CA ALA A 35 -4.37 8.34 4.95
C ALA A 35 -4.43 7.85 6.41
N ILE A 36 -3.98 6.63 6.65
CA ILE A 36 -4.00 5.97 7.95
C ILE A 36 -2.60 5.48 8.32
N GLY A 37 -2.09 5.95 9.46
CA GLY A 37 -0.88 5.45 10.09
C GLY A 37 -1.15 4.24 10.98
N ARG A 38 -0.09 3.69 11.58
CA ARG A 38 -0.18 2.64 12.60
C ARG A 38 0.58 3.03 13.86
N ASP A 39 -0.07 2.94 15.00
CA ASP A 39 0.61 3.20 16.27
C ASP A 39 1.56 2.06 16.67
N GLY A 40 2.27 2.25 17.80
CA GLY A 40 3.16 1.22 18.35
C GLY A 40 2.47 -0.13 18.62
N ASN A 41 1.16 -0.13 18.87
CA ASN A 41 0.33 -1.32 19.12
C ASN A 41 -0.33 -1.89 17.84
N ASN A 42 0.11 -1.43 16.65
CA ASN A 42 -0.48 -1.80 15.35
C ASN A 42 -1.96 -1.42 15.21
N GLN A 43 -2.50 -0.51 16.00
CA GLN A 43 -3.86 0.02 15.84
C GLN A 43 -3.88 1.10 14.75
N MET A 44 -5.06 1.38 14.20
CA MET A 44 -5.21 2.40 13.16
C MET A 44 -5.06 3.78 13.79
N PHE A 45 -4.24 4.62 13.17
CA PHE A 45 -4.06 6.01 13.58
C PHE A 45 -4.44 6.92 12.39
N PRO A 46 -5.65 7.49 12.36
CA PRO A 46 -6.09 8.35 11.26
C PRO A 46 -5.18 9.58 11.13
N LEU A 47 -4.71 9.87 9.91
CA LEU A 47 -3.86 11.03 9.62
C LEU A 47 -4.65 12.11 8.88
N ALA A 48 -5.23 11.77 7.75
CA ALA A 48 -5.96 12.72 6.92
C ALA A 48 -7.11 12.04 6.18
N MET A 49 -8.13 12.83 5.86
CA MET A 49 -9.25 12.43 5.00
C MET A 49 -9.67 13.61 4.14
N ALA A 50 -10.10 13.34 2.91
CA ALA A 50 -10.62 14.36 2.00
C ALA A 50 -11.73 13.79 1.13
N VAL A 51 -12.74 14.61 0.84
CA VAL A 51 -13.75 14.29 -0.16
C VAL A 51 -13.33 14.94 -1.47
N VAL A 52 -13.23 14.15 -2.53
CA VAL A 52 -12.85 14.59 -3.87
C VAL A 52 -13.89 14.15 -4.89
N GLU A 53 -13.90 14.81 -6.04
CA GLU A 53 -14.86 14.53 -7.11
C GLU A 53 -14.62 13.16 -7.76
N CYS A 54 -13.35 12.74 -7.91
CA CYS A 54 -12.99 11.45 -8.50
C CYS A 54 -11.60 10.93 -8.07
N GLU A 55 -11.40 9.60 -8.22
CA GLU A 55 -10.08 8.94 -8.14
C GLU A 55 -9.34 9.18 -9.44
N CYS A 56 -8.61 10.28 -9.49
CA CYS A 56 -7.71 10.57 -10.59
C CYS A 56 -6.34 10.98 -10.06
N LYS A 57 -5.38 11.08 -10.98
CA LYS A 57 -4.03 11.51 -10.67
C LYS A 57 -4.03 12.90 -10.02
N GLU A 58 -4.87 13.81 -10.50
CA GLU A 58 -4.95 15.19 -10.01
C GLU A 58 -5.39 15.22 -8.53
N SER A 59 -6.48 14.51 -8.19
CA SER A 59 -6.97 14.39 -6.82
C SER A 59 -5.94 13.75 -5.88
N TRP A 60 -5.28 12.66 -6.32
CA TRP A 60 -4.26 12.00 -5.52
C TRP A 60 -3.01 12.85 -5.31
N THR A 61 -2.54 13.53 -6.36
CA THR A 61 -1.40 14.46 -6.27
C THR A 61 -1.70 15.57 -5.28
N TRP A 62 -2.88 16.21 -5.40
CA TRP A 62 -3.31 17.24 -4.46
C TRP A 62 -3.38 16.72 -3.02
N PHE A 63 -3.96 15.53 -2.81
CA PHE A 63 -4.07 14.93 -1.48
C PHE A 63 -2.68 14.64 -0.86
N LEU A 64 -1.75 14.10 -1.66
CA LEU A 64 -0.39 13.82 -1.23
C LEU A 64 0.40 15.10 -0.95
N ASP A 65 0.25 16.15 -1.76
CA ASP A 65 0.86 17.46 -1.51
C ASP A 65 0.36 18.07 -0.20
N MET A 66 -0.93 17.91 0.11
CA MET A 66 -1.48 18.37 1.39
C MET A 66 -0.94 17.58 2.57
N LEU A 67 -0.75 16.27 2.41
CA LEU A 67 -0.14 15.42 3.44
C LEU A 67 1.34 15.83 3.67
N LEU A 68 2.11 16.02 2.60
CA LEU A 68 3.51 16.50 2.66
C LEU A 68 3.63 17.87 3.31
N SER A 69 2.73 18.79 2.96
CA SER A 69 2.74 20.15 3.51
C SER A 69 2.43 20.16 5.00
N ALA A 70 1.58 19.24 5.47
CA ALA A 70 1.21 19.15 6.87
C ALA A 70 2.33 18.54 7.74
N PHE A 71 2.88 17.40 7.31
CA PHE A 71 3.86 16.65 8.11
C PHE A 71 5.32 17.03 7.88
N GLY A 72 5.63 17.72 6.78
CA GLY A 72 6.99 17.95 6.34
C GLY A 72 7.52 16.85 5.42
N ASN A 73 8.15 17.27 4.32
CA ASN A 73 8.62 16.37 3.26
C ASN A 73 9.68 15.38 3.76
N ALA A 74 10.65 15.86 4.54
CA ALA A 74 11.75 15.03 5.05
C ALA A 74 11.30 13.91 5.99
N ASP A 75 10.19 14.12 6.71
CA ASP A 75 9.65 13.14 7.67
C ASP A 75 8.81 12.08 6.95
N LEU A 76 7.95 12.50 6.01
CA LEU A 76 7.14 11.54 5.24
C LEU A 76 7.95 10.74 4.23
N MET A 77 9.01 11.29 3.64
CA MET A 77 9.90 10.53 2.75
C MET A 77 10.62 9.37 3.45
N ARG A 78 10.64 9.35 4.79
CA ARG A 78 11.18 8.23 5.58
C ARG A 78 10.15 7.13 5.84
N CYS A 79 8.88 7.39 5.55
CA CYS A 79 7.79 6.44 5.74
C CYS A 79 7.67 5.48 4.55
N THR A 80 7.12 4.30 4.82
CA THR A 80 6.66 3.37 3.78
C THR A 80 5.17 3.63 3.52
N PHE A 81 4.80 3.81 2.26
CA PHE A 81 3.40 3.92 1.86
C PHE A 81 2.86 2.59 1.33
N ILE A 82 1.64 2.24 1.69
CA ILE A 82 0.92 1.07 1.17
C ILE A 82 -0.40 1.54 0.56
N SER A 83 -0.68 1.16 -0.68
CA SER A 83 -1.94 1.51 -1.34
C SER A 83 -2.46 0.42 -2.27
N ASP A 84 -3.64 0.64 -2.86
CA ASP A 84 -4.04 -0.13 -4.05
C ASP A 84 -3.13 0.21 -5.26
N ARG A 85 -3.11 -0.69 -6.25
CA ARG A 85 -2.40 -0.58 -7.53
C ARG A 85 -3.25 0.19 -8.56
N GLN A 86 -3.77 1.35 -8.16
CA GLN A 86 -4.46 2.24 -9.08
C GLN A 86 -3.48 3.11 -9.87
N LYS A 87 -3.74 3.30 -11.18
CA LYS A 87 -2.85 4.05 -12.07
C LYS A 87 -2.63 5.49 -11.59
N GLY A 88 -3.70 6.20 -11.24
CA GLY A 88 -3.63 7.59 -10.80
C GLY A 88 -2.70 7.78 -9.60
N LEU A 89 -2.76 6.86 -8.63
CA LEU A 89 -1.95 6.93 -7.43
C LEU A 89 -0.46 6.63 -7.70
N ILE A 90 -0.16 5.62 -8.52
CA ILE A 90 1.23 5.32 -8.90
C ILE A 90 1.87 6.52 -9.61
N ASP A 91 1.13 7.14 -10.54
CA ASP A 91 1.60 8.31 -11.28
C ASP A 91 1.79 9.53 -10.36
N SER A 92 0.94 9.70 -9.35
CA SER A 92 1.11 10.74 -8.32
C SER A 92 2.34 10.50 -7.46
N PHE A 93 2.60 9.26 -7.00
CA PHE A 93 3.83 8.94 -6.25
C PHE A 93 5.09 9.29 -7.02
N GLN A 94 5.14 9.00 -8.33
CA GLN A 94 6.27 9.37 -9.18
C GLN A 94 6.44 10.88 -9.31
N ALA A 95 5.34 11.65 -9.25
CA ALA A 95 5.37 13.10 -9.37
C ALA A 95 5.83 13.80 -8.08
N VAL A 96 5.36 13.35 -6.90
CA VAL A 96 5.56 14.10 -5.63
C VAL A 96 6.44 13.39 -4.60
N MET A 97 6.70 12.09 -4.76
CA MET A 97 7.36 11.24 -3.75
C MET A 97 8.31 10.20 -4.38
N LEU A 98 9.05 10.56 -5.44
CA LEU A 98 9.85 9.63 -6.27
C LEU A 98 10.77 8.65 -5.49
N TYR A 99 11.35 9.09 -4.37
CA TYR A 99 12.30 8.29 -3.58
C TYR A 99 11.67 7.57 -2.39
N THR A 100 10.36 7.69 -2.21
CA THR A 100 9.65 7.11 -1.07
C THR A 100 9.33 5.65 -1.36
N GLU A 101 9.45 4.80 -0.35
CA GLU A 101 9.05 3.40 -0.49
C GLU A 101 7.54 3.29 -0.64
N HIS A 102 7.09 2.93 -1.85
CA HIS A 102 5.68 2.69 -2.16
C HIS A 102 5.43 1.21 -2.43
N ARG A 103 4.42 0.66 -1.76
CA ARG A 103 4.05 -0.77 -1.82
C ARG A 103 2.59 -0.94 -2.17
N PHE A 104 2.29 -2.07 -2.78
CA PHE A 104 0.93 -2.49 -3.09
C PHE A 104 0.38 -3.35 -1.96
N CYS A 105 -0.85 -3.04 -1.57
CA CYS A 105 -1.65 -3.85 -0.68
C CYS A 105 -1.84 -5.25 -1.29
N VAL A 106 -1.30 -6.27 -0.64
CA VAL A 106 -1.33 -7.67 -1.12
C VAL A 106 -2.77 -8.16 -1.25
N ARG A 107 -3.68 -7.65 -0.42
CA ARG A 107 -5.11 -7.93 -0.55
C ARG A 107 -5.68 -7.43 -1.88
N HIS A 108 -5.39 -6.19 -2.25
CA HIS A 108 -5.85 -5.63 -3.53
C HIS A 108 -5.13 -6.27 -4.71
N LEU A 109 -3.84 -6.58 -4.54
CA LEU A 109 -3.09 -7.35 -5.53
C LEU A 109 -3.74 -8.72 -5.77
N TYR A 110 -4.15 -9.42 -4.71
CA TYR A 110 -4.89 -10.67 -4.81
C TYR A 110 -6.27 -10.46 -5.44
N ALA A 111 -6.96 -9.36 -5.15
CA ALA A 111 -8.24 -9.04 -5.77
C ALA A 111 -8.14 -8.90 -7.29
N ASN A 112 -7.03 -8.37 -7.81
CA ASN A 112 -6.73 -8.33 -9.24
C ASN A 112 -6.30 -9.69 -9.78
N PHE A 113 -5.47 -10.42 -9.03
CA PHE A 113 -4.97 -11.74 -9.40
C PHE A 113 -6.10 -12.78 -9.54
N LYS A 114 -7.05 -12.81 -8.60
CA LYS A 114 -8.18 -13.77 -8.59
C LYS A 114 -9.15 -13.58 -9.77
N LEU A 115 -9.17 -12.41 -10.42
CA LEU A 115 -9.98 -12.19 -11.62
C LEU A 115 -9.52 -13.06 -12.78
N LYS A 116 -8.20 -13.33 -12.86
CA LYS A 116 -7.59 -14.20 -13.87
C LYS A 116 -7.40 -15.63 -13.36
N PHE A 117 -6.96 -15.79 -12.13
CA PHE A 117 -6.54 -17.08 -11.57
C PHE A 117 -7.40 -17.47 -10.37
N LYS A 118 -8.55 -18.11 -10.64
CA LYS A 118 -9.50 -18.55 -9.61
C LYS A 118 -9.08 -19.88 -8.98
N ASN A 119 -8.01 -19.87 -8.18
CA ASN A 119 -7.53 -21.06 -7.48
C ASN A 119 -7.13 -20.71 -6.04
N LYS A 120 -7.64 -21.49 -5.07
CA LYS A 120 -7.35 -21.31 -3.64
C LYS A 120 -5.88 -21.58 -3.31
N ALA A 121 -5.27 -22.62 -3.90
CA ALA A 121 -3.86 -22.93 -3.66
C ALA A 121 -2.96 -21.77 -4.14
N LEU A 122 -3.28 -21.16 -5.29
CA LEU A 122 -2.55 -19.98 -5.79
C LEU A 122 -2.69 -18.78 -4.85
N LYS A 123 -3.87 -18.56 -4.26
CA LYS A 123 -4.07 -17.53 -3.23
C LYS A 123 -3.14 -17.77 -2.02
N ASP A 124 -3.17 -18.98 -1.49
CA ASP A 124 -2.45 -19.31 -0.26
C ASP A 124 -0.94 -19.21 -0.50
N LEU A 125 -0.44 -19.71 -1.63
CA LEU A 125 0.96 -19.58 -2.04
C LEU A 125 1.39 -18.13 -2.25
N MET A 126 0.55 -17.32 -2.90
CA MET A 126 0.83 -15.89 -3.10
C MET A 126 0.97 -15.15 -1.76
N TRP A 127 0.12 -15.48 -0.78
CA TRP A 127 0.18 -14.86 0.55
C TRP A 127 1.44 -15.25 1.32
N VAL A 128 1.86 -16.52 1.21
CA VAL A 128 3.11 -17.01 1.81
C VAL A 128 4.33 -16.39 1.11
N ALA A 129 4.31 -16.28 -0.22
CA ALA A 129 5.36 -15.62 -0.98
C ALA A 129 5.51 -14.15 -0.56
N ALA A 130 4.40 -13.41 -0.48
CA ALA A 130 4.38 -12.02 -0.04
C ALA A 130 4.92 -11.85 1.40
N SER A 131 4.70 -12.85 2.26
CA SER A 131 5.11 -12.83 3.67
C SER A 131 6.53 -13.37 3.90
N ALA A 132 7.22 -13.87 2.87
CA ALA A 132 8.54 -14.47 3.00
C ALA A 132 9.59 -13.44 3.45
N TYR A 133 10.37 -13.76 4.49
CA TYR A 133 11.45 -12.91 5.00
C TYR A 133 12.78 -13.11 4.28
N LEU A 134 12.94 -14.22 3.56
CA LEU A 134 14.15 -14.57 2.81
C LEU A 134 13.82 -14.77 1.33
N GLU A 135 14.76 -14.40 0.48
CA GLU A 135 14.64 -14.53 -0.97
C GLU A 135 14.46 -16.00 -1.39
N ASP A 136 15.17 -16.93 -0.76
CA ASP A 136 15.01 -18.37 -1.03
C ASP A 136 13.59 -18.86 -0.73
N GLY A 137 13.00 -18.41 0.38
CA GLY A 137 11.63 -18.75 0.75
C GLY A 137 10.61 -18.18 -0.24
N PHE A 138 10.86 -16.98 -0.76
CA PHE A 138 10.06 -16.39 -1.83
C PHE A 138 10.17 -17.21 -3.13
N ASN A 139 11.41 -17.50 -3.57
CA ASN A 139 11.68 -18.23 -4.80
C ASN A 139 11.09 -19.65 -4.78
N GLN A 140 11.14 -20.33 -3.63
CA GLN A 140 10.49 -21.62 -3.45
C GLN A 140 8.98 -21.53 -3.70
N LYS A 141 8.31 -20.52 -3.15
CA LYS A 141 6.86 -20.34 -3.34
C LYS A 141 6.50 -19.92 -4.76
N MET A 142 7.35 -19.12 -5.42
CA MET A 142 7.17 -18.80 -6.84
C MET A 142 7.31 -20.04 -7.74
N ASN A 143 8.18 -20.98 -7.39
CA ASN A 143 8.30 -22.27 -8.10
C ASN A 143 7.07 -23.17 -7.87
N GLU A 144 6.54 -23.21 -6.64
CA GLU A 144 5.27 -23.91 -6.34
C GLU A 144 4.09 -23.31 -7.13
N ILE A 145 4.02 -21.98 -7.23
CA ILE A 145 3.03 -21.28 -8.08
C ILE A 145 3.21 -21.67 -9.54
N LYS A 146 4.45 -21.67 -10.05
CA LYS A 146 4.77 -22.05 -11.43
C LYS A 146 4.32 -23.47 -11.77
N ALA A 147 4.51 -24.40 -10.83
CA ALA A 147 4.08 -25.80 -11.00
C ALA A 147 2.56 -25.95 -11.12
N ILE A 148 1.78 -25.06 -10.50
CA ILE A 148 0.31 -25.04 -10.62
C ILE A 148 -0.13 -24.26 -11.87
N SER A 149 0.49 -23.11 -12.13
CA SER A 149 0.20 -22.24 -13.27
C SER A 149 1.40 -21.36 -13.60
N ASP A 150 2.03 -21.65 -14.74
CA ASP A 150 3.13 -20.83 -15.27
C ASP A 150 2.68 -19.41 -15.57
N GLU A 151 1.47 -19.25 -16.13
CA GLU A 151 0.89 -17.93 -16.42
C GLU A 151 0.70 -17.08 -15.16
N ALA A 152 0.29 -17.69 -14.04
CA ALA A 152 0.17 -17.01 -12.75
C ALA A 152 1.53 -16.54 -12.21
N CYS A 153 2.56 -17.38 -12.36
CA CYS A 153 3.93 -17.04 -11.98
C CYS A 153 4.45 -15.85 -12.80
N GLU A 154 4.28 -15.90 -14.13
CA GLU A 154 4.67 -14.82 -15.04
C GLU A 154 3.88 -13.53 -14.80
N TRP A 155 2.62 -13.63 -14.36
CA TRP A 155 1.86 -12.45 -13.97
C TRP A 155 2.45 -11.76 -12.74
N LEU A 156 2.84 -12.52 -11.71
CA LEU A 156 3.43 -12.00 -10.48
C LEU A 156 4.84 -11.44 -10.71
N LYS A 157 5.65 -12.08 -11.57
CA LYS A 157 7.00 -11.59 -11.94
C LYS A 157 7.00 -10.22 -12.62
N LYS A 158 5.89 -9.81 -13.23
CA LYS A 158 5.74 -8.44 -13.80
C LYS A 158 5.73 -7.35 -12.72
N ILE A 159 5.63 -7.72 -11.46
CA ILE A 159 5.57 -6.80 -10.33
C ILE A 159 6.86 -6.97 -9.52
N PRO A 160 7.69 -5.92 -9.42
CA PRO A 160 8.91 -5.95 -8.60
C PRO A 160 8.62 -6.48 -7.18
N PRO A 161 9.36 -7.49 -6.68
CA PRO A 161 9.13 -8.05 -5.35
C PRO A 161 9.15 -7.01 -4.23
N GLN A 162 9.94 -5.94 -4.38
CA GLN A 162 10.01 -4.79 -3.47
C GLN A 162 8.66 -4.14 -3.18
N GLN A 163 7.72 -4.22 -4.14
CA GLN A 163 6.42 -3.58 -4.05
C GLN A 163 5.37 -4.46 -3.37
N TRP A 164 5.61 -5.75 -3.12
CA TRP A 164 4.57 -6.65 -2.59
C TRP A 164 5.07 -7.80 -1.70
N CYS A 165 6.38 -7.97 -1.52
CA CYS A 165 7.00 -9.02 -0.71
C CYS A 165 7.82 -8.43 0.45
N LYS A 166 7.98 -9.22 1.52
CA LYS A 166 8.74 -8.82 2.74
C LYS A 166 10.25 -8.91 2.64
N PHE A 167 10.80 -9.94 2.01
CA PHE A 167 12.25 -10.17 2.01
C PHE A 167 13.11 -8.98 1.51
N PRO A 168 12.68 -8.16 0.53
CA PRO A 168 13.47 -7.03 0.07
C PRO A 168 13.10 -5.73 0.81
N MET A 169 12.25 -5.78 1.83
CA MET A 169 11.75 -4.61 2.54
C MET A 169 12.81 -4.01 3.46
N SER A 170 12.78 -2.68 3.54
CA SER A 170 13.45 -1.97 4.62
C SER A 170 12.90 -2.42 5.99
N THR A 171 13.80 -2.61 6.94
CA THR A 171 13.46 -2.97 8.33
C THR A 171 12.94 -1.76 9.13
N ARG A 172 12.97 -0.55 8.55
CA ARG A 172 12.58 0.72 9.21
C ARG A 172 11.15 0.73 9.76
N PRO A 173 10.11 0.26 9.04
CA PRO A 173 8.73 0.30 9.55
C PRO A 173 8.50 -0.63 10.74
N LYS A 174 9.37 -1.64 10.93
CA LYS A 174 9.21 -2.70 11.93
C LYS A 174 7.79 -3.28 11.96
N CYS A 175 7.11 -3.32 10.81
CA CYS A 175 5.69 -3.65 10.71
C CYS A 175 5.48 -4.79 9.71
N ASP A 176 4.75 -5.81 10.13
CA ASP A 176 4.47 -7.02 9.34
C ASP A 176 3.32 -6.85 8.32
N MET A 177 2.89 -5.62 8.13
CA MET A 177 1.69 -5.30 7.41
C MET A 177 1.85 -5.39 5.90
N LEU A 178 0.90 -6.08 5.28
CA LEU A 178 0.81 -6.27 3.83
C LEU A 178 -0.42 -5.59 3.22
N SER A 179 -1.18 -4.85 4.03
CA SER A 179 -2.44 -4.23 3.64
C SER A 179 -2.50 -2.75 4.02
N ASN A 180 -3.26 -1.97 3.25
CA ASN A 180 -3.48 -0.53 3.46
C ASN A 180 -4.59 -0.21 4.49
N ASN A 181 -5.19 -1.22 5.14
CA ASN A 181 -6.07 -1.15 6.32
C ASN A 181 -7.35 -0.30 6.21
N LEU A 182 -7.81 -0.01 5.01
CA LEU A 182 -9.06 0.72 4.80
C LEU A 182 -10.24 -0.17 4.43
N CYS A 183 -10.11 -1.51 4.49
CA CYS A 183 -11.27 -2.42 4.46
C CYS A 183 -11.04 -3.68 5.27
#